data_AF-A0A7S4WFJ8-F1
#
_entry.id   AF-A0A7S4WFJ8-F1
#
_cell.length_a   1.000
_cell.length_b   1.000
_cell.length_c   1.000
_cell.angle_alpha   90.00
_cell.angle_beta   90.00
_cell.angle_gamma   90.00
#
_symmetry.space_group_name_H-M   'P 1'
#
loop_
_entity.id
_entity.type
_entity.pdbx_description
1 polymer ?
#
loop_
_entity_poly.entity_id
_entity_poly.type
_entity_poly.pdbx_seq_one_letter_code
_entity_poly.pdbx_strand_id
1 'polypeptide(L)'
;IIQSLSGESWVLIDATPGQVWPMIRDYWTELQIQLDYENPGNGLMETAWLEIGSNSELRHKYRIRIEPGLHSGYSEIYLVHLQNQRDDPIPTVINWPEDSNDPELER
;
A
#
# COMPACT_ATOMS: atom_id res chain seq x y z
N ILE A 1 11.01 4.58 11.84
CA ILE A 1 11.08 6.03 11.54
C ILE A 1 10.40 6.20 10.19
N ILE A 2 9.41 7.08 10.06
CA ILE A 2 8.74 7.32 8.77
C ILE A 2 9.53 8.44 8.09
N GLN A 3 10.17 8.16 6.96
CA GLN A 3 10.87 9.17 6.15
C GLN A 3 10.11 9.33 4.84
N SER A 4 9.53 10.50 4.62
CA SER A 4 8.89 10.87 3.35
C SER A 4 9.88 11.67 2.52
N LEU A 5 10.09 11.26 1.27
CA LEU A 5 10.80 12.03 0.27
C LEU A 5 9.99 11.96 -1.03
N SER A 6 9.51 13.12 -1.48
CA SER A 6 9.10 13.35 -2.87
C SER A 6 8.15 12.30 -3.47
N GLY A 7 6.93 12.18 -2.95
CA GLY A 7 5.89 11.30 -3.53
C GLY A 7 5.98 9.83 -3.09
N GLU A 8 7.15 9.32 -2.70
CA GLU A 8 7.33 7.93 -2.29
C GLU A 8 7.43 7.81 -0.76
N SER A 9 6.35 7.35 -0.13
CA SER A 9 6.33 7.09 1.33
C SER A 9 6.81 5.67 1.60
N TRP A 10 8.09 5.53 1.97
CA TRP A 10 8.63 4.26 2.46
C TRP A 10 8.89 4.32 3.97
N VAL A 11 8.61 3.20 4.66
CA VAL A 11 8.78 3.08 6.10
C VAL A 11 9.84 2.03 6.40
N LEU A 12 10.87 2.43 7.13
CA LEU A 12 11.87 1.51 7.66
C LEU A 12 11.40 0.97 9.01
N ILE A 13 11.28 -0.36 9.09
CA ILE A 13 10.91 -1.07 10.32
C ILE A 13 12.04 -2.02 10.72
N ASP A 14 12.34 -2.03 12.02
CA ASP A 14 13.23 -2.97 12.70
C ASP A 14 12.52 -4.33 12.88
N ALA A 15 12.16 -4.97 11.77
CA ALA A 15 11.56 -6.29 11.73
C ALA A 15 11.82 -6.93 10.36
N THR A 16 11.88 -8.26 10.30
CA THR A 16 12.05 -8.98 9.03
C THR A 16 10.77 -8.96 8.19
N PRO A 17 10.85 -9.14 6.85
CA PRO A 17 9.66 -9.11 5.99
C PRO A 17 8.60 -10.14 6.42
N GLY A 18 9.05 -11.31 6.89
CA GLY A 18 8.17 -12.37 7.41
C GLY A 18 7.47 -12.01 8.72
N GLN A 19 7.98 -11.03 9.48
CA GLN A 19 7.30 -10.48 10.66
C GLN A 19 6.38 -9.33 10.29
N VAL A 20 6.80 -8.46 9.37
CA VAL A 20 6.01 -7.31 8.91
C VAL A 20 4.74 -7.74 8.18
N TRP A 21 4.86 -8.78 7.35
CA TRP A 21 3.76 -9.31 6.55
C TRP A 21 2.49 -9.59 7.38
N PRO A 22 2.49 -10.47 8.38
CA PRO A 22 1.29 -10.73 9.17
C PRO A 22 0.79 -9.50 9.95
N MET A 23 1.67 -8.58 10.36
CA MET A 23 1.26 -7.34 11.05
C MET A 23 0.43 -6.44 10.14
N ILE A 24 0.88 -6.23 8.90
CA ILE A 24 0.12 -5.43 7.93
C ILE A 24 -1.21 -6.10 7.60
N ARG A 25 -1.21 -7.42 7.34
CA ARG A 25 -2.43 -8.18 7.06
C ARG A 25 -3.47 -8.05 8.18
N ASP A 26 -3.03 -8.18 9.43
CA ASP A 26 -3.89 -8.08 10.61
C ASP A 26 -4.52 -6.70 10.69
N TYR A 27 -3.73 -5.64 10.51
CA TYR A 27 -4.22 -4.26 10.48
C TYR A 27 -5.31 -4.03 9.42
N TRP A 28 -5.14 -4.50 8.18
CA TRP A 28 -6.20 -4.41 7.16
C TRP A 28 -7.46 -5.18 7.57
N THR A 29 -7.28 -6.35 8.20
CA THR A 29 -8.39 -7.18 8.68
C THR A 29 -9.17 -6.47 9.80
N GLU A 30 -8.47 -5.83 10.74
CA GLU A 30 -9.07 -5.03 11.82
C GLU A 30 -9.89 -3.85 11.27
N LEU A 31 -9.40 -3.22 10.20
CA LEU A 31 -10.11 -2.15 9.48
C LEU A 31 -11.25 -2.67 8.58
N GLN A 32 -11.50 -3.98 8.57
CA GLN A 32 -12.47 -4.66 7.69
C GLN A 32 -12.19 -4.42 6.20
N ILE A 33 -10.93 -4.19 5.85
CA ILE A 33 -10.48 -3.97 4.48
C ILE A 33 -10.12 -5.32 3.87
N GLN A 34 -10.71 -5.61 2.72
CA GLN A 34 -10.41 -6.82 1.96
C GLN A 34 -9.11 -6.66 1.17
N LEU A 35 -8.35 -7.75 1.07
CA LEU A 35 -7.20 -7.88 0.18
C LEU A 35 -7.64 -8.59 -1.09
N ASP A 36 -7.34 -7.97 -2.24
CA ASP A 36 -7.66 -8.50 -3.57
C ASP A 36 -6.50 -9.36 -4.10
N TYR A 37 -5.27 -9.04 -3.67
CA TYR A 37 -4.07 -9.79 -4.02
C TYR A 37 -3.09 -9.86 -2.85
N GLU A 38 -2.47 -11.03 -2.66
CA GLU A 38 -1.44 -11.25 -1.66
C GLU A 38 -0.37 -12.22 -2.17
N ASN A 39 0.90 -11.82 -2.07
CA ASN A 39 2.05 -12.65 -2.42
C ASN A 39 3.15 -12.52 -1.36
N PRO A 40 3.16 -13.42 -0.34
CA PRO A 40 4.16 -13.39 0.71
C PRO A 40 5.58 -13.68 0.22
N GLY A 41 5.73 -14.41 -0.89
CA GLY A 41 7.05 -14.74 -1.45
C GLY A 41 7.78 -13.52 -2.03
N ASN A 42 7.03 -12.56 -2.57
CA ASN A 42 7.56 -11.29 -3.09
C ASN A 42 7.28 -10.11 -2.17
N GLY A 43 6.71 -10.34 -0.99
CA GLY A 43 6.33 -9.27 -0.06
C GLY A 43 5.30 -8.29 -0.64
N LEU A 44 4.41 -8.73 -1.54
CA LEU A 44 3.44 -7.84 -2.19
C LEU A 44 1.98 -8.05 -1.73
N MET A 45 1.36 -7.04 -1.15
CA MET A 45 -0.08 -7.01 -0.83
C MET A 45 -0.81 -5.92 -1.61
N GLU A 46 -2.04 -6.20 -2.01
CA GLU A 46 -2.92 -5.22 -2.63
C GLU A 46 -4.32 -5.30 -2.02
N THR A 47 -4.87 -4.15 -1.67
CA THR A 47 -6.23 -4.08 -1.14
C THR A 47 -7.25 -4.16 -2.26
N ALA A 48 -8.49 -4.51 -1.92
CA ALA A 48 -9.63 -4.18 -2.76
C ALA A 48 -9.77 -2.64 -2.87
N TRP A 49 -10.61 -2.20 -3.80
CA TRP A 49 -11.03 -0.80 -3.85
C TRP A 49 -11.87 -0.47 -2.62
N LEU A 50 -11.53 0.63 -1.96
CA LEU A 50 -12.10 1.07 -0.68
C LEU A 50 -12.79 2.41 -0.88
N GLU A 51 -13.99 2.54 -0.35
CA GLU A 51 -14.75 3.79 -0.34
C GLU A 51 -14.69 4.36 1.07
N ILE A 52 -13.95 5.45 1.27
CA ILE A 52 -13.76 6.06 2.60
C ILE A 52 -14.93 7.01 2.87
N GLY A 53 -15.96 6.47 3.53
CA GLY A 53 -17.16 7.23 3.90
C GLY A 53 -18.31 7.07 2.89
N SER A 54 -19.54 7.18 3.39
CA SER A 54 -20.77 6.82 2.65
C SER A 54 -21.08 7.69 1.43
N ASN A 55 -20.39 8.83 1.26
CA ASN A 55 -20.60 9.80 0.20
C ASN A 55 -19.33 10.06 -0.62
N SER A 56 -18.34 9.15 -0.55
CA SER A 56 -17.09 9.29 -1.28
C SER A 56 -17.32 9.07 -2.77
N GLU A 57 -17.04 10.10 -3.57
CA GLU A 57 -16.96 9.99 -5.03
C GLU A 57 -15.65 9.32 -5.48
N LEU A 58 -14.73 9.09 -4.54
CA LEU A 58 -13.44 8.47 -4.75
C LEU A 58 -13.38 7.10 -4.12
N ARG A 59 -12.70 6.20 -4.80
CA ARG A 59 -12.34 4.88 -4.32
C ARG A 59 -10.82 4.78 -4.32
N HIS A 60 -10.30 4.14 -3.29
CA HIS A 60 -8.88 4.09 -2.96
C HIS A 60 -8.42 2.64 -3.06
N LYS A 61 -7.28 2.40 -3.68
CA LYS A 61 -6.61 1.10 -3.68
C LYS A 61 -5.18 1.31 -3.21
N TYR A 62 -4.74 0.43 -2.33
CA TYR A 62 -3.40 0.50 -1.77
C TYR A 62 -2.61 -0.74 -2.17
N ARG A 63 -1.36 -0.53 -2.54
CA ARG A 63 -0.39 -1.58 -2.80
C ARG A 63 0.78 -1.41 -1.86
N ILE A 64 1.14 -2.50 -1.20
CA ILE A 64 2.20 -2.55 -0.21
C ILE A 64 3.24 -3.53 -0.72
N ARG A 65 4.49 -3.08 -0.78
CA ARG A 65 5.64 -3.92 -1.10
C ARG A 65 6.59 -3.92 0.08
N ILE A 66 6.94 -5.09 0.58
CA ILE A 66 7.86 -5.28 1.70
C ILE A 66 9.12 -5.93 1.14
N GLU A 67 10.25 -5.24 1.27
CA GLU A 67 11.54 -5.72 0.80
C GLU A 67 12.51 -5.89 1.98
N PRO A 68 13.45 -6.86 1.91
CA PRO A 68 14.50 -6.99 2.90
C PRO A 68 15.41 -5.75 2.81
N GLY A 69 15.58 -5.06 3.94
CA GLY A 69 16.44 -3.88 4.00
C GLY A 69 17.93 -4.23 3.89
N LEU A 70 18.75 -3.19 3.71
CA LEU A 70 20.23 -3.30 3.59
C LEU A 70 20.89 -4.04 4.76
N HIS A 71 20.26 -4.04 5.95
CA HIS A 71 20.73 -4.75 7.13
C HIS A 71 19.82 -5.95 7.43
N SER A 72 20.43 -7.10 7.71
CA SER A 72 19.73 -8.32 8.15
C SER A 72 18.91 -8.04 9.42
N GLY A 73 17.59 -8.02 9.30
CA GLY A 73 16.66 -7.70 10.39
C GLY A 73 15.77 -6.49 10.14
N TYR A 74 16.08 -5.68 9.13
CA TYR A 74 15.26 -4.55 8.72
C TYR A 74 14.41 -4.88 7.49
N SER A 75 13.26 -4.22 7.40
CA SER A 75 12.44 -4.22 6.19
C SER A 75 12.14 -2.81 5.74
N GLU A 76 12.13 -2.64 4.43
CA GLU A 76 11.65 -1.45 3.77
C GLU A 76 10.23 -1.73 3.27
N ILE A 77 9.30 -0.88 3.68
CA ILE A 77 7.90 -1.00 3.32
C ILE A 77 7.56 0.15 2.39
N TYR A 78 7.21 -0.16 1.16
CA TYR A 78 6.75 0.80 0.16
C TYR A 78 5.22 0.76 0.12
N LEU A 79 4.59 1.93 0.17
CA LEU A 79 3.14 2.08 0.02
C LEU A 79 2.88 2.90 -1.24
N VAL A 80 2.12 2.34 -2.16
CA VAL A 80 1.58 3.06 -3.33
C VAL A 80 0.08 3.21 -3.13
N HIS A 81 -0.40 4.44 -3.25
CA HIS A 81 -1.81 4.75 -3.18
C HIS A 81 -2.31 5.12 -4.57
N LEU A 82 -3.40 4.48 -4.98
CA LEU A 82 -4.15 4.82 -6.17
C LEU A 82 -5.54 5.30 -5.76
N GLN A 83 -5.97 6.41 -6.34
CA GLN A 83 -7.36 6.86 -6.24
C GLN A 83 -7.99 6.90 -7.63
N ASN A 84 -9.26 6.56 -7.70
CA ASN A 84 -10.05 6.70 -8.92
C ASN A 84 -11.46 7.17 -8.57
N GLN A 85 -12.13 7.83 -9.51
CA GLN A 85 -13.54 8.14 -9.34
C GLN A 85 -14.36 6.86 -9.28
N ARG A 86 -15.39 6.86 -8.44
CA ARG A 86 -16.32 5.75 -8.24
C ARG A 86 -17.05 5.37 -9.52
N ASP A 87 -17.40 6.37 -10.33
CA ASP A 87 -18.16 6.21 -11.57
C ASP A 87 -17.32 5.65 -12.72
N ASP A 88 -16.00 5.81 -12.65
CA ASP A 88 -15.07 5.30 -13.65
C ASP A 88 -15.18 3.76 -13.73
N PRO A 89 -14.98 3.11 -14.89
CA PRO A 89 -14.91 1.65 -14.95
C PRO A 89 -13.75 1.13 -14.11
N ILE A 90 -13.96 0.07 -13.32
CA ILE A 90 -12.87 -0.57 -12.59
C ILE A 90 -11.87 -1.12 -13.63
N PRO A 91 -10.62 -0.62 -13.68
CA PRO A 91 -9.65 -1.13 -14.63
C PRO A 91 -9.37 -2.62 -14.35
N THR A 92 -9.54 -3.46 -15.37
CA THR A 92 -9.25 -4.90 -15.27
C THR A 92 -7.75 -5.18 -15.11
N VAL A 93 -6.91 -4.26 -15.59
CA VAL A 93 -5.46 -4.27 -15.41
C VAL A 93 -5.06 -2.97 -14.74
N ILE A 94 -4.65 -3.04 -13.49
CA ILE A 94 -4.09 -1.88 -12.77
C ILE A 94 -2.61 -1.83 -13.09
N ASN A 95 -2.24 -0.87 -13.94
CA ASN A 95 -0.84 -0.49 -14.10
C ASN A 95 -0.48 0.41 -12.93
N TRP A 96 0.05 -0.20 -11.88
CA TRP A 96 0.58 0.55 -10.75
C TRP A 96 1.69 1.47 -11.23
N PRO A 97 1.59 2.79 -11.00
CA PRO A 97 2.68 3.69 -11.34
C PRO A 97 3.90 3.33 -10.50
N GLU A 98 5.09 3.51 -11.07
CA GLU A 98 6.37 3.30 -10.37
C GLU A 98 6.57 4.31 -9.23
N ASP A 99 5.84 5.43 -9.29
CA ASP A 99 5.79 6.54 -8.33
C ASP A 99 4.34 6.83 -7.89
N SER A 100 4.13 7.30 -6.66
CA SER A 100 2.78 7.63 -6.16
C SER A 100 2.23 8.83 -6.93
N ASN A 101 1.04 8.73 -7.52
CA ASN A 101 0.49 9.77 -8.38
C ASN A 101 -0.18 10.94 -7.61
N ASP A 102 0.39 11.32 -6.46
CA ASP A 102 -0.19 12.29 -5.53
C ASP A 102 0.68 13.57 -5.42
N PRO A 103 0.33 14.66 -6.11
CA PRO A 103 1.07 15.93 -6.05
C PRO A 103 0.85 16.73 -4.76
N GLU A 104 0.00 16.26 -3.83
CA GLU A 104 -0.33 16.98 -2.59
C GLU A 104 0.59 16.58 -1.41
N LEU A 105 1.31 15.46 -1.54
CA LEU A 105 2.34 15.00 -0.59
C LEU A 105 3.71 15.67 -0.79
N GLU A 106 3.83 16.60 -1.74
CA GLU A 106 5.07 17.31 -2.10
C GLU A 106 5.24 18.70 -1.44
N ARG A 107 4.48 19.04 -0.38
CA ARG A 107 4.61 20.34 0.32
C ARG A 107 5.02 20.28 1.78
#